data_AF-A0AAW1AIT8-F1
#
_entry.id   AF-A0AAW1AIT8-F1
#
_cell.length_a   1.000
_cell.length_b   1.000
_cell.length_c   1.000
_cell.angle_alpha   90.00
_cell.angle_beta   90.00
_cell.angle_gamma   90.00
#
_symmetry.space_group_name_H-M   'P 1'
#
loop_
_entity.id
_entity.type
_entity.pdbx_description
1 polymer ?
#
loop_
_entity_poly.entity_id
_entity_poly.type
_entity_poly.pdbx_seq_one_letter_code
_entity_poly.pdbx_strand_id
1 'polypeptide(L)'
;MEQEVSQTSSTHSADVSRERVHAPRRQRCAKETRDAKSELTVSESEKEAMRIQYEMSLDRRETEKKQLEFQLNAARGEASELKIRISRILELLTRQIAVQEKQFLELTRTVGDLAEEKSRLRNALAEKQTETDALEGEFQRTKELLEKATRSGRCKDAARVAHQACQTEELEITTNVPSSSNTEEEFDKDSISCRLQNVRIKSKNDLDEPTTEGTLLRELFFREPSVEESGSLDIIPVLSETDLQTRPIKPALFP
;
A
#
# COMPACT_ATOMS: atom_id res chain seq x y z
N MET A 1 -79.90 -1.40 129.47
CA MET A 1 -78.87 -2.29 128.91
C MET A 1 -79.09 -2.35 127.42
N GLU A 2 -78.28 -1.54 126.74
CA GLU A 2 -77.72 -1.66 125.38
C GLU A 2 -78.57 -2.28 124.26
N GLN A 3 -79.09 -1.38 123.42
CA GLN A 3 -79.34 -1.59 122.00
C GLN A 3 -78.02 -1.48 121.23
N GLU A 4 -77.64 -2.52 120.50
CA GLU A 4 -76.83 -2.39 119.28
C GLU A 4 -77.32 -3.40 118.24
N VAL A 5 -78.21 -2.93 117.38
CA VAL A 5 -78.42 -3.51 116.05
C VAL A 5 -78.29 -2.34 115.10
N SER A 6 -77.20 -2.28 114.32
CA SER A 6 -77.24 -1.88 112.91
C SER A 6 -75.85 -1.79 112.27
N GLN A 7 -75.76 -2.50 111.14
CA GLN A 7 -75.11 -2.06 109.90
C GLN A 7 -73.58 -2.00 109.86
N THR A 8 -72.98 -3.16 109.59
CA THR A 8 -71.73 -3.26 108.82
C THR A 8 -71.91 -4.28 107.70
N SER A 9 -72.73 -3.96 106.70
CA SER A 9 -72.93 -4.88 105.56
C SER A 9 -73.22 -4.14 104.27
N SER A 10 -72.28 -3.34 103.74
CA SER A 10 -72.33 -2.95 102.31
C SER A 10 -71.06 -2.30 101.75
N THR A 11 -69.87 -2.83 102.04
CA THR A 11 -68.64 -2.38 101.34
C THR A 11 -67.81 -3.54 100.79
N HIS A 12 -67.78 -4.70 101.46
CA HIS A 12 -67.01 -5.86 101.00
C HIS A 12 -67.55 -6.54 99.73
N SER A 13 -68.86 -6.49 99.46
CA SER A 13 -69.45 -7.16 98.29
C SER A 13 -69.16 -6.42 96.97
N ALA A 14 -69.09 -5.08 97.01
CA ALA A 14 -68.81 -4.27 95.84
C ALA A 14 -67.33 -4.38 95.41
N ASP A 15 -66.42 -4.49 96.38
CA ASP A 15 -64.97 -4.56 96.13
C ASP A 15 -64.55 -5.91 95.53
N VAL A 16 -65.06 -7.02 96.07
CA VAL A 16 -64.81 -8.37 95.52
C VAL A 16 -65.40 -8.52 94.11
N SER A 17 -66.53 -7.87 93.82
CA SER A 17 -67.15 -7.87 92.50
C SER A 17 -66.37 -7.02 91.49
N ARG A 18 -65.82 -5.89 91.92
CA ARG A 18 -64.97 -5.01 91.12
C ARG A 18 -63.63 -5.68 90.80
N GLU A 19 -63.02 -6.36 91.77
CA GLU A 19 -61.78 -7.12 91.59
C GLU A 19 -61.91 -8.31 90.61
N ARG A 20 -63.04 -9.05 90.67
CA ARG A 20 -63.35 -10.13 89.70
C ARG A 20 -63.45 -9.65 88.25
N VAL A 21 -63.80 -8.39 88.01
CA VAL A 21 -63.87 -7.81 86.66
C VAL A 21 -62.54 -7.22 86.21
N HIS A 22 -61.74 -6.67 87.15
CA HIS A 22 -60.46 -6.03 86.83
C HIS A 22 -59.30 -7.02 86.64
N ALA A 23 -59.25 -8.13 87.38
CA ALA A 23 -58.16 -9.10 87.25
C ALA A 23 -58.08 -9.74 85.84
N PRO A 24 -59.18 -10.20 85.21
CA PRO A 24 -59.16 -10.73 83.85
C PRO A 24 -58.83 -9.66 82.79
N ARG A 25 -59.17 -8.38 83.04
CA ARG A 25 -58.79 -7.26 82.17
C ARG A 25 -57.30 -6.97 82.24
N ARG A 26 -56.70 -6.98 83.45
CA ARG A 26 -55.25 -6.83 83.63
C ARG A 26 -54.47 -7.96 82.96
N GLN A 27 -54.96 -9.20 83.08
CA GLN A 27 -54.34 -10.35 82.42
C GLN A 27 -54.41 -10.25 80.89
N ARG A 28 -55.55 -9.81 80.34
CA ARG A 28 -55.67 -9.55 78.90
C ARG A 28 -54.72 -8.46 78.41
N CYS A 29 -54.68 -7.32 79.10
CA CYS A 29 -53.76 -6.22 78.77
C CYS A 29 -52.28 -6.65 78.88
N ALA A 30 -51.92 -7.45 79.88
CA ALA A 30 -50.57 -8.02 80.01
C ALA A 30 -50.22 -9.01 78.89
N LYS A 31 -51.21 -9.75 78.37
CA LYS A 31 -51.01 -10.63 77.23
C LYS A 31 -50.87 -9.83 75.93
N GLU A 32 -51.77 -8.90 75.66
CA GLU A 32 -51.73 -8.02 74.48
C GLU A 32 -50.41 -7.24 74.40
N THR A 33 -49.91 -6.72 75.52
CA THR A 33 -48.62 -6.04 75.56
C THR A 33 -47.43 -6.98 75.33
N ARG A 34 -47.52 -8.25 75.72
CA ARG A 34 -46.49 -9.26 75.40
C ARG A 34 -46.53 -9.61 73.92
N ASP A 35 -47.71 -9.84 73.37
CA ASP A 35 -47.91 -10.21 71.96
C ASP A 35 -47.45 -9.06 71.04
N ALA A 36 -47.82 -7.82 71.35
CA ALA A 36 -47.36 -6.63 70.63
C ALA A 36 -45.83 -6.44 70.69
N LYS A 37 -45.19 -6.78 71.83
CA LYS A 37 -43.72 -6.76 71.93
C LYS A 37 -43.09 -7.84 71.06
N SER A 38 -43.63 -9.06 71.03
CA SER A 38 -43.12 -10.10 70.15
C SER A 38 -43.29 -9.75 68.68
N GLU A 39 -44.45 -9.21 68.27
CA GLU A 39 -44.69 -8.74 66.90
C GLU A 39 -43.74 -7.60 66.53
N LEU A 40 -43.50 -6.66 67.44
CA LEU A 40 -42.53 -5.58 67.22
C LEU A 40 -41.13 -6.15 67.00
N THR A 41 -40.68 -7.11 67.83
CA THR A 41 -39.35 -7.71 67.64
C THR A 41 -39.20 -8.46 66.31
N VAL A 42 -40.25 -9.17 65.86
CA VAL A 42 -40.26 -9.83 64.55
C VAL A 42 -40.21 -8.77 63.44
N SER A 43 -41.05 -7.74 63.51
CA SER A 43 -41.10 -6.66 62.53
C SER A 43 -39.76 -5.89 62.42
N GLU A 44 -39.10 -5.63 63.55
CA GLU A 44 -37.76 -5.02 63.57
C GLU A 44 -36.72 -5.92 62.90
N SER A 45 -36.77 -7.23 63.15
CA SER A 45 -35.86 -8.19 62.52
C SER A 45 -36.07 -8.31 61.00
N GLU A 46 -37.33 -8.31 60.54
CA GLU A 46 -37.67 -8.35 59.12
C GLU A 46 -37.23 -7.06 58.42
N LYS A 47 -37.45 -5.90 59.04
CA LYS A 47 -36.99 -4.61 58.53
C LYS A 47 -35.47 -4.57 58.37
N GLU A 48 -34.73 -5.08 59.35
CA GLU A 48 -33.28 -5.13 59.27
C GLU A 48 -32.80 -6.12 58.21
N ALA A 49 -33.43 -7.29 58.08
CA ALA A 49 -33.14 -8.23 57.00
C ALA A 49 -33.37 -7.62 55.60
N MET A 50 -34.47 -6.88 55.43
CA MET A 50 -34.76 -6.16 54.18
C MET A 50 -33.74 -5.06 53.89
N ARG A 51 -33.26 -4.35 54.92
CA ARG A 51 -32.20 -3.34 54.78
C ARG A 51 -30.90 -3.97 54.31
N ILE A 52 -30.47 -5.06 54.95
CA ILE A 52 -29.25 -5.78 54.59
C ILE A 52 -29.35 -6.30 53.15
N GLN A 53 -30.48 -6.89 52.77
CA GLN A 53 -30.68 -7.39 51.41
C GLN A 53 -30.60 -6.26 50.36
N TYR A 54 -31.19 -5.11 50.67
CA TYR A 54 -31.13 -3.94 49.79
C TYR A 54 -29.70 -3.42 49.64
N GLU A 55 -28.95 -3.31 50.74
CA GLU A 55 -27.54 -2.90 50.73
C GLU A 55 -26.68 -3.86 49.90
N MET A 56 -26.80 -5.18 50.13
CA MET A 56 -26.10 -6.19 49.32
C MET A 56 -26.45 -6.09 47.83
N SER A 57 -27.71 -5.84 47.50
CA SER A 57 -28.12 -5.65 46.10
C SER A 57 -27.54 -4.38 45.49
N LEU A 58 -27.40 -3.31 46.26
CA LEU A 58 -26.76 -2.07 45.79
C LEU A 58 -25.28 -2.30 45.53
N ASP A 59 -24.56 -2.89 46.48
CA ASP A 59 -23.13 -3.18 46.35
C ASP A 59 -22.85 -4.10 45.14
N ARG A 60 -23.69 -5.12 44.95
CA ARG A 60 -23.63 -5.98 43.78
C ARG A 60 -23.79 -5.19 42.48
N ARG A 61 -24.80 -4.30 42.40
CA ARG A 61 -25.01 -3.49 41.20
C ARG A 61 -23.87 -2.50 40.96
N GLU A 62 -23.30 -1.93 42.01
CA GLU A 62 -22.19 -1.00 41.90
C GLU A 62 -20.93 -1.70 41.39
N THR A 63 -20.64 -2.91 41.87
CA THR A 63 -19.52 -3.73 41.37
C THR A 63 -19.72 -4.17 39.92
N GLU A 64 -20.92 -4.64 39.56
CA GLU A 64 -21.28 -4.97 38.17
C GLU A 64 -21.14 -3.75 37.25
N LYS A 65 -21.60 -2.56 37.69
CA LYS A 65 -21.44 -1.31 36.94
C LYS A 65 -19.97 -0.97 36.71
N LYS A 66 -19.13 -1.00 37.75
CA LYS A 66 -17.69 -0.74 37.63
C LYS A 66 -17.01 -1.71 36.67
N GLN A 67 -17.39 -2.99 36.71
CA GLN A 67 -16.87 -4.00 35.80
C GLN A 67 -17.27 -3.72 34.35
N LEU A 68 -18.53 -3.39 34.10
CA LEU A 68 -19.02 -3.04 32.75
C LEU A 68 -18.37 -1.76 32.23
N GLU A 69 -18.18 -0.74 33.07
CA GLU A 69 -17.46 0.48 32.71
C GLU A 69 -16.01 0.19 32.33
N PHE A 70 -15.33 -0.68 33.08
CA PHE A 70 -13.97 -1.12 32.74
C PHE A 70 -13.92 -1.83 31.38
N GLN A 71 -14.82 -2.79 31.15
CA GLN A 71 -14.91 -3.51 29.86
C GLN A 71 -15.21 -2.55 28.70
N LEU A 72 -16.13 -1.61 28.89
CA LEU A 72 -16.46 -0.60 27.89
C LEU A 72 -15.24 0.27 27.55
N ASN A 73 -14.48 0.70 28.55
CA ASN A 73 -13.30 1.52 28.34
C ASN A 73 -12.17 0.73 27.65
N ALA A 74 -11.96 -0.53 28.03
CA ALA A 74 -11.01 -1.42 27.36
C ALA A 74 -11.36 -1.61 25.88
N ALA A 75 -12.62 -1.97 25.58
CA ALA A 75 -13.11 -2.13 24.21
C ALA A 75 -13.00 -0.85 23.39
N ARG A 76 -13.28 0.32 24.00
CA ARG A 76 -13.07 1.63 23.35
C ARG A 76 -11.61 1.90 23.04
N GLY A 77 -10.71 1.55 23.96
CA GLY A 77 -9.26 1.63 23.76
C GLY A 77 -8.82 0.81 22.56
N GLU A 78 -9.15 -0.48 22.56
CA GLU A 78 -8.83 -1.41 21.46
C GLU A 78 -9.40 -0.93 20.11
N ALA A 79 -10.67 -0.49 20.09
CA ALA A 79 -11.30 0.03 18.88
C ALA A 79 -10.59 1.30 18.37
N SER A 80 -10.15 2.18 19.26
CA SER A 80 -9.41 3.39 18.89
C SER A 80 -8.02 3.07 18.33
N GLU A 81 -7.30 2.11 18.92
CA GLU A 81 -5.99 1.66 18.43
C GLU A 81 -6.13 1.01 17.05
N LEU A 82 -7.12 0.14 16.88
CA LEU A 82 -7.41 -0.48 15.59
C LEU A 82 -7.75 0.58 14.53
N LYS A 83 -8.57 1.58 14.88
CA LYS A 83 -8.88 2.70 13.98
C LYS A 83 -7.62 3.47 13.57
N ILE A 84 -6.71 3.75 14.51
CA ILE A 84 -5.43 4.43 14.22
C ILE A 84 -4.58 3.57 13.27
N ARG A 85 -4.44 2.27 13.54
CA ARG A 85 -3.70 1.34 12.67
C ARG A 85 -4.27 1.31 11.26
N ILE A 86 -5.58 1.14 11.12
CA ILE A 86 -6.27 1.11 9.82
C ILE A 86 -6.04 2.44 9.09
N SER A 87 -6.23 3.57 9.76
CA SER A 87 -6.05 4.89 9.15
C SER A 87 -4.62 5.08 8.62
N ARG A 88 -3.62 4.65 9.40
CA ARG A 88 -2.20 4.72 9.00
C ARG A 88 -1.90 3.84 7.79
N ILE A 89 -2.42 2.61 7.76
CA ILE A 89 -2.23 1.69 6.63
C ILE A 89 -2.87 2.27 5.37
N LEU A 90 -4.09 2.81 5.47
CA LEU A 90 -4.79 3.44 4.35
C LEU A 90 -4.02 4.66 3.82
N GLU A 91 -3.43 5.47 4.70
CA GLU A 91 -2.60 6.61 4.30
C GLU A 91 -1.35 6.15 3.52
N LEU A 92 -0.67 5.11 3.99
CA LEU A 92 0.49 4.53 3.31
C LEU A 92 0.13 3.97 1.93
N LEU A 93 -0.95 3.19 1.85
CA LEU A 93 -1.45 2.64 0.58
C LEU A 93 -1.84 3.75 -0.40
N THR A 94 -2.51 4.79 0.07
CA THR A 94 -2.87 5.95 -0.77
C THR A 94 -1.63 6.63 -1.35
N ARG A 95 -0.58 6.82 -0.54
CA ARG A 95 0.69 7.37 -1.01
C ARG A 95 1.39 6.47 -2.02
N GLN A 96 1.38 5.15 -1.79
CA GLN A 96 1.97 4.19 -2.72
C GLN A 96 1.24 4.20 -4.07
N ILE A 97 -0.09 4.19 -4.07
CA ILE A 97 -0.90 4.26 -5.30
C ILE A 97 -0.57 5.55 -6.07
N ALA A 98 -0.52 6.70 -5.40
CA ALA A 98 -0.21 7.97 -6.07
C ALA A 98 1.20 7.98 -6.71
N VAL A 99 2.19 7.35 -6.07
CA VAL A 99 3.54 7.20 -6.64
C VAL A 99 3.51 6.26 -7.85
N GLN A 100 2.81 5.13 -7.76
CA GLN A 100 2.67 4.19 -8.87
C GLN A 100 1.96 4.83 -10.06
N GLU A 101 0.85 5.53 -9.85
CA GLU A 101 0.13 6.26 -10.89
C GLU A 101 1.04 7.27 -11.61
N LYS A 102 1.87 8.00 -10.85
CA LYS A 102 2.85 8.91 -11.43
C LYS A 102 3.88 8.18 -12.29
N GLN A 103 4.42 7.06 -11.81
CA GLN A 103 5.39 6.25 -12.57
C GLN A 103 4.77 5.67 -13.83
N PHE A 104 3.53 5.18 -13.77
CA PHE A 104 2.80 4.68 -14.93
C PHE A 104 2.53 5.78 -15.96
N LEU A 105 2.19 6.99 -15.51
CA LEU A 105 1.97 8.12 -16.39
C LEU A 105 3.25 8.52 -17.13
N GLU A 106 4.39 8.56 -16.40
CA GLU A 106 5.69 8.85 -16.98
C GLU A 106 6.13 7.77 -17.98
N LEU A 107 5.95 6.49 -17.65
CA LEU A 107 6.22 5.37 -18.55
C LEU A 107 5.35 5.41 -19.80
N THR A 108 4.06 5.73 -19.65
CA THR A 108 3.14 5.84 -20.79
C THR A 108 3.59 6.94 -21.75
N ARG A 109 4.09 8.05 -21.21
CA ARG A 109 4.65 9.14 -22.01
C ARG A 109 5.92 8.71 -22.75
N THR A 110 6.87 8.06 -22.07
CA THR A 110 8.12 7.62 -22.71
C THR A 110 7.89 6.56 -23.80
N VAL A 111 6.94 5.65 -23.59
CA VAL A 111 6.52 4.68 -24.61
C VAL A 111 5.87 5.38 -25.80
N GLY A 112 5.05 6.41 -25.55
CA GLY A 112 4.49 7.27 -26.60
C GLY A 112 5.56 7.95 -27.44
N ASP A 113 6.50 8.64 -26.79
CA ASP A 113 7.63 9.32 -27.43
C ASP A 113 8.46 8.33 -28.28
N LEU A 114 8.72 7.13 -27.73
CA LEU A 114 9.46 6.08 -28.45
C LEU A 114 8.68 5.53 -29.65
N ALA A 115 7.36 5.39 -29.55
CA ALA A 115 6.52 4.93 -30.65
C ALA A 115 6.49 5.96 -31.80
N GLU A 116 6.41 7.25 -31.47
CA GLU A 116 6.51 8.33 -32.45
C GLU A 116 7.86 8.33 -33.15
N GLU A 117 8.97 8.25 -32.40
CA GLU A 117 10.31 8.26 -32.97
C GLU A 117 10.57 7.02 -33.84
N LYS A 118 10.10 5.85 -33.40
CA LYS A 118 10.13 4.63 -34.20
C LYS A 118 9.35 4.77 -35.51
N SER A 119 8.22 5.48 -35.50
CA SER A 119 7.46 5.76 -36.72
C SER A 119 8.23 6.71 -37.64
N ARG A 120 8.84 7.77 -37.10
CA ARG A 120 9.65 8.72 -37.88
C ARG A 120 10.84 8.05 -38.54
N LEU A 121 11.60 7.24 -37.78
CA LEU A 121 12.75 6.51 -38.30
C LEU A 121 12.38 5.51 -39.39
N ARG A 122 11.23 4.83 -39.27
CA ARG A 122 10.74 3.92 -40.32
C ARG A 122 10.39 4.67 -41.60
N ASN A 123 9.78 5.84 -41.49
CA ASN A 123 9.45 6.66 -42.66
C ASN A 123 10.74 7.17 -43.34
N ALA A 124 11.70 7.68 -42.56
CA ALA A 124 12.99 8.11 -43.09
C ALA A 124 13.78 6.97 -43.75
N LEU A 125 13.74 5.76 -43.17
CA LEU A 125 14.35 4.57 -43.77
C LEU A 125 13.68 4.21 -45.10
N ALA A 126 12.35 4.26 -45.18
CA ALA A 126 11.61 4.00 -46.41
C ALA A 126 11.97 5.04 -47.50
N GLU A 127 12.00 6.33 -47.16
CA GLU A 127 12.45 7.39 -48.07
C GLU A 127 13.87 7.14 -48.59
N LYS A 128 14.81 6.83 -47.70
CA LYS A 128 16.20 6.52 -48.10
C LYS A 128 16.31 5.29 -48.98
N GLN A 129 15.52 4.24 -48.71
CA GLN A 129 15.47 3.05 -49.56
C GLN A 129 14.97 3.40 -50.97
N THR A 130 13.92 4.23 -51.09
CA THR A 130 13.44 4.66 -52.41
C THR A 130 14.46 5.52 -53.16
N GLU A 131 15.22 6.36 -52.46
CA GLU A 131 16.29 7.17 -53.04
C GLU A 131 17.45 6.28 -53.54
N THR A 132 17.86 5.29 -52.76
CA THR A 132 18.89 4.32 -53.17
C THR A 132 18.44 3.49 -54.36
N ASP A 133 17.21 3.01 -54.36
CA ASP A 133 16.66 2.20 -55.47
C ASP A 133 16.60 3.03 -56.76
N ALA A 134 16.28 4.34 -56.66
CA ALA A 134 16.29 5.26 -57.79
C ALA A 134 17.71 5.49 -58.34
N LEU A 135 18.68 5.78 -57.47
CA LEU A 135 20.08 5.98 -57.84
C LEU A 135 20.71 4.71 -58.43
N GLU A 136 20.41 3.53 -57.89
CA GLU A 136 20.86 2.25 -58.43
C GLU A 136 20.28 2.02 -59.83
N GLY A 137 19.00 2.35 -60.03
CA GLY A 137 18.36 2.33 -61.34
C GLY A 137 19.03 3.28 -62.35
N GLU A 138 19.41 4.49 -61.94
CA GLU A 138 20.15 5.44 -62.79
C GLU A 138 21.58 4.98 -63.09
N PHE A 139 22.28 4.45 -62.09
CA PHE A 139 23.61 3.89 -62.25
C PHE A 139 23.61 2.72 -63.25
N GLN A 140 22.62 1.83 -63.16
CA GLN A 140 22.52 0.72 -64.09
C GLN A 140 22.23 1.19 -65.53
N ARG A 141 21.35 2.19 -65.71
CA ARG A 141 21.09 2.79 -67.03
C ARG A 141 22.35 3.45 -67.62
N THR A 142 23.09 4.21 -66.82
CA THR A 142 24.32 4.89 -67.28
C THR A 142 25.42 3.88 -67.62
N LYS A 143 25.56 2.81 -66.83
CA LYS A 143 26.45 1.68 -67.12
C LYS A 143 26.11 1.01 -68.45
N GLU A 144 24.83 0.73 -68.72
CA GLU A 144 24.38 0.15 -69.99
C GLU A 144 24.64 1.08 -71.19
N LEU A 145 24.45 2.39 -71.03
CA LEU A 145 24.77 3.38 -72.07
C LEU A 145 26.26 3.42 -72.38
N LEU A 146 27.12 3.42 -71.37
CA LEU A 146 28.58 3.37 -71.53
C LEU A 146 29.03 2.09 -72.22
N GLU A 147 28.44 0.94 -71.87
CA GLU A 147 28.75 -0.33 -72.50
C GLU A 147 28.33 -0.36 -73.98
N LYS A 148 27.17 0.24 -74.33
CA LYS A 148 26.75 0.41 -75.74
C LYS A 148 27.70 1.35 -76.52
N ALA A 149 28.12 2.47 -75.91
CA ALA A 149 29.04 3.42 -76.53
C ALA A 149 30.42 2.79 -76.79
N THR A 150 30.97 2.06 -75.83
CA THR A 150 32.27 1.37 -75.99
C THR A 150 32.21 0.25 -77.01
N ARG A 151 31.09 -0.47 -77.15
CA ARG A 151 30.88 -1.45 -78.24
C ARG A 151 30.74 -0.77 -79.61
N SER A 152 30.10 0.40 -79.69
CA SER A 152 30.01 1.21 -80.91
C SER A 152 31.34 1.83 -81.34
N GLY A 153 32.29 2.03 -80.43
CA GLY A 153 33.61 2.59 -80.71
C GLY A 153 34.61 1.61 -81.34
N ARG A 154 34.29 0.31 -81.42
CA ARG A 154 35.17 -0.72 -82.00
C ARG A 154 34.92 -1.02 -83.49
N CYS A 155 34.13 -0.21 -84.18
CA CYS A 155 33.86 -0.43 -85.60
C CYS A 155 33.71 0.89 -86.36
N LYS A 156 34.81 1.64 -86.51
CA LYS A 156 35.02 2.49 -87.69
C LYS A 156 36.48 2.40 -88.10
N ASP A 157 36.67 1.82 -89.28
CA ASP A 157 37.90 1.84 -90.04
C ASP A 157 38.47 3.26 -90.12
N ALA A 158 39.72 3.41 -89.69
CA ALA A 158 40.59 4.49 -90.14
C ALA A 158 42.01 3.95 -90.31
N ALA A 159 42.13 2.79 -90.97
CA ALA A 159 43.32 2.51 -91.74
C ALA A 159 43.29 3.43 -92.96
N ARG A 160 44.30 4.30 -93.06
CA ARG A 160 44.55 5.31 -94.11
C ARG A 160 43.79 6.63 -93.92
N VAL A 161 44.52 7.67 -93.54
CA VAL A 161 44.98 8.73 -94.46
C VAL A 161 45.85 9.73 -93.66
N ALA A 162 47.06 9.92 -94.18
CA ALA A 162 47.93 11.09 -94.12
C ALA A 162 48.19 11.82 -92.78
N HIS A 163 49.48 11.83 -92.43
CA HIS A 163 50.20 12.92 -91.78
C HIS A 163 49.61 14.32 -92.03
N GLN A 164 49.23 15.05 -90.97
CA GLN A 164 49.64 16.43 -90.75
C GLN A 164 49.27 16.91 -89.33
N ALA A 165 50.16 17.72 -88.73
CA ALA A 165 49.98 18.48 -87.49
C ALA A 165 50.23 17.74 -86.15
N CYS A 166 51.50 17.41 -85.90
CA CYS A 166 52.08 17.60 -84.57
C CYS A 166 52.28 19.10 -84.35
N GLN A 167 51.54 19.69 -83.41
CA GLN A 167 52.00 20.86 -82.63
C GLN A 167 51.48 20.66 -81.20
N THR A 168 52.33 20.03 -80.38
CA THR A 168 52.27 20.06 -78.92
C THR A 168 52.98 21.33 -78.47
N GLU A 169 52.25 22.26 -77.84
CA GLU A 169 52.86 23.22 -76.93
C GLU A 169 53.22 22.50 -75.63
N GLU A 170 54.47 22.67 -75.21
CA GLU A 170 55.00 22.20 -73.94
C GLU A 170 54.28 22.89 -72.78
N LEU A 171 53.70 22.12 -71.86
CA LEU A 171 53.39 22.62 -70.53
C LEU A 171 54.32 21.91 -69.55
N GLU A 172 55.35 22.64 -69.12
CA GLU A 172 56.31 22.22 -68.11
C GLU A 172 55.60 21.90 -66.79
N ILE A 173 55.87 20.70 -66.29
CA ILE A 173 55.52 20.24 -64.96
C ILE A 173 56.45 20.92 -63.97
N THR A 174 55.92 21.83 -63.14
CA THR A 174 56.58 22.21 -61.88
C THR A 174 55.89 21.53 -60.71
N THR A 175 56.58 20.51 -60.21
CA THR A 175 56.47 20.00 -58.85
C THR A 175 56.44 21.15 -57.85
N ASN A 176 55.46 21.18 -56.96
CA ASN A 176 55.63 21.35 -55.51
C ASN A 176 54.27 21.27 -54.80
N VAL A 177 54.15 20.23 -53.97
CA VAL A 177 53.22 20.17 -52.83
C VAL A 177 53.46 21.39 -51.94
N PRO A 178 52.41 21.97 -51.34
CA PRO A 178 52.48 22.22 -49.91
C PRO A 178 51.24 21.74 -49.17
N SER A 179 51.49 20.92 -48.16
CA SER A 179 50.66 20.85 -46.95
C SER A 179 50.58 22.21 -46.26
N SER A 180 49.42 22.45 -45.64
CA SER A 180 49.14 23.31 -44.47
C SER A 180 49.49 24.80 -44.55
N SER A 181 48.48 25.67 -44.52
CA SER A 181 48.28 26.65 -43.44
C SER A 181 47.02 27.51 -43.65
N ASN A 182 46.16 27.45 -42.64
CA ASN A 182 45.35 28.50 -42.02
C ASN A 182 45.15 29.84 -42.75
N THR A 183 43.87 30.15 -43.04
CA THR A 183 43.21 31.47 -42.91
C THR A 183 41.71 31.18 -43.12
N GLU A 184 40.95 30.86 -42.08
CA GLU A 184 40.17 31.80 -41.26
C GLU A 184 39.46 32.87 -42.09
N GLU A 185 38.15 32.67 -42.35
CA GLU A 185 37.11 33.69 -42.14
C GLU A 185 35.70 33.05 -42.06
N GLU A 186 35.09 33.24 -40.89
CA GLU A 186 33.66 33.22 -40.47
C GLU A 186 32.75 32.03 -40.87
N PHE A 187 32.59 31.01 -40.02
CA PHE A 187 31.56 30.89 -38.97
C PHE A 187 30.11 31.14 -39.44
N ASP A 188 29.40 30.06 -39.76
CA ASP A 188 27.99 29.93 -39.34
C ASP A 188 27.92 28.85 -38.24
N LYS A 189 27.36 29.26 -37.11
CA LYS A 189 27.30 28.48 -35.86
C LYS A 189 26.09 27.56 -35.93
N ASP A 190 26.33 26.26 -35.69
CA ASP A 190 25.42 25.27 -35.05
C ASP A 190 25.63 23.82 -35.57
N SER A 191 26.78 23.52 -36.16
CA SER A 191 27.20 22.13 -36.34
C SER A 191 27.66 21.53 -35.01
N ILE A 192 26.73 20.84 -34.32
CA ILE A 192 27.02 20.01 -33.15
C ILE A 192 28.05 18.97 -33.54
N SER A 193 29.31 19.24 -33.18
CA SER A 193 30.40 18.28 -33.24
C SER A 193 30.07 17.11 -32.31
N CYS A 194 29.58 16.01 -32.87
CA CYS A 194 29.60 14.72 -32.18
C CYS A 194 31.06 14.31 -32.01
N ARG A 195 31.63 14.71 -30.87
CA ARG A 195 32.92 14.22 -30.39
C ARG A 195 32.80 12.71 -30.22
N LEU A 196 33.18 11.95 -31.25
CA LEU A 196 33.37 10.50 -31.20
C LEU A 196 34.44 10.23 -30.13
N GLN A 197 33.99 10.01 -28.89
CA GLN A 197 34.81 9.39 -27.88
C GLN A 197 35.12 7.98 -28.38
N ASN A 198 36.39 7.62 -28.36
CA ASN A 198 36.86 6.27 -28.67
C ASN A 198 36.20 5.27 -27.69
N VAL A 199 35.05 4.71 -28.06
CA VAL A 199 34.45 3.59 -27.33
C VAL A 199 35.30 2.37 -27.66
N ARG A 200 36.27 2.09 -26.80
CA ARG A 200 37.03 0.84 -26.85
C ARG A 200 36.02 -0.30 -26.67
N ILE A 201 35.80 -1.10 -27.71
CA ILE A 201 34.95 -2.28 -27.65
C ILE A 201 35.59 -3.21 -26.63
N LYS A 202 34.94 -3.36 -25.46
CA LYS A 202 35.44 -4.19 -24.37
C LYS A 202 35.32 -5.67 -24.74
N SER A 203 36.38 -6.42 -24.49
CA SER A 203 36.46 -7.85 -24.78
C SER A 203 35.81 -8.67 -23.66
N LYS A 204 35.53 -9.95 -23.91
CA LYS A 204 35.04 -10.88 -22.87
C LYS A 204 35.94 -10.88 -21.62
N ASN A 205 37.24 -10.72 -21.80
CA ASN A 205 38.18 -10.68 -20.68
C ASN A 205 37.95 -9.50 -19.74
N ASP A 206 37.41 -8.38 -20.24
CA ASP A 206 37.12 -7.19 -19.44
C ASP A 206 35.89 -7.41 -18.53
N LEU A 207 35.03 -8.38 -18.89
CA LEU A 207 33.92 -8.85 -18.06
C LEU A 207 34.33 -9.96 -17.09
N ASP A 208 35.50 -10.58 -17.24
CA ASP A 208 36.01 -11.63 -16.33
C ASP A 208 37.03 -11.05 -15.33
N GLU A 209 37.63 -9.90 -15.63
CA GLU A 209 38.56 -9.21 -14.74
C GLU A 209 37.83 -8.70 -13.47
N PRO A 210 38.44 -8.78 -12.27
CA PRO A 210 37.83 -8.33 -11.01
C PRO A 210 37.85 -6.80 -10.87
N THR A 211 37.48 -6.09 -11.95
CA THR A 211 37.30 -4.63 -11.94
C THR A 211 35.94 -4.28 -11.34
N THR A 212 35.83 -3.12 -10.69
CA THR A 212 34.57 -2.67 -10.06
C THR A 212 33.42 -2.59 -11.06
N GLU A 213 33.71 -2.14 -12.28
CA GLU A 213 32.73 -2.07 -13.37
C GLU A 213 32.35 -3.46 -13.90
N GLY A 214 33.32 -4.35 -14.09
CA GLY A 214 33.07 -5.74 -14.49
C GLY A 214 32.25 -6.51 -13.45
N THR A 215 32.52 -6.30 -12.17
CA THR A 215 31.73 -6.88 -11.06
C THR A 215 30.30 -6.40 -11.07
N LEU A 216 30.07 -5.09 -11.21
CA LEU A 216 28.72 -4.52 -11.28
C LEU A 216 27.93 -5.07 -12.47
N LEU A 217 28.55 -5.19 -13.64
CA LEU A 217 27.90 -5.74 -14.83
C LEU A 217 27.59 -7.24 -14.67
N ARG A 218 28.48 -8.02 -14.05
CA ARG A 218 28.20 -9.42 -13.70
C ARG A 218 27.04 -9.54 -12.72
N GLU A 219 26.99 -8.68 -11.70
CA GLU A 219 25.91 -8.67 -10.71
C GLU A 219 24.55 -8.28 -11.30
N LEU A 220 24.52 -7.36 -12.27
CA LEU A 220 23.27 -6.90 -12.89
C LEU A 220 22.70 -7.89 -13.92
N PHE A 221 23.56 -8.56 -14.69
CA PHE A 221 23.12 -9.35 -15.84
C PHE A 221 23.28 -10.86 -15.69
N PHE A 222 24.16 -11.33 -14.80
CA PHE A 222 24.52 -12.76 -14.68
C PHE A 222 24.36 -13.31 -13.27
N ARG A 223 23.91 -12.49 -12.31
CA ARG A 223 23.61 -12.94 -10.96
C ARG A 223 22.34 -13.77 -10.96
N GLU A 224 22.44 -15.04 -10.58
CA GLU A 224 21.27 -15.83 -10.23
C GLU A 224 20.59 -15.20 -9.00
N PRO A 225 19.27 -14.98 -9.04
CA PRO A 225 18.55 -14.50 -7.86
C PRO A 225 18.70 -15.51 -6.72
N SER A 226 19.50 -15.20 -5.71
CA SER A 226 19.55 -16.01 -4.49
C SER A 226 18.33 -15.66 -3.64
N VAL A 227 17.59 -16.70 -3.24
CA VAL A 227 16.38 -16.58 -2.43
C VAL A 227 16.68 -15.92 -1.07
N GLU A 228 17.93 -15.97 -0.60
CA GLU A 228 18.38 -15.39 0.68
C GLU A 228 18.70 -13.88 0.64
N GLU A 229 18.91 -13.27 -0.53
CA GLU A 229 19.08 -11.80 -0.64
C GLU A 229 17.82 -11.06 -1.07
N SER A 230 16.73 -11.81 -1.27
CA SER A 230 15.40 -11.27 -1.55
C SER A 230 14.76 -10.74 -0.26
N GLY A 231 15.36 -9.72 0.34
CA GLY A 231 14.68 -8.85 1.29
C GLY A 231 13.56 -8.11 0.57
N SER A 232 12.40 -8.77 0.46
CA SER A 232 11.09 -8.26 0.04
C SER A 232 11.11 -7.03 -0.89
N LEU A 233 11.43 -7.22 -2.17
CA LEU A 233 10.85 -6.36 -3.21
C LEU A 233 9.48 -6.93 -3.56
N ASP A 234 8.55 -6.66 -2.65
CA ASP A 234 7.14 -7.06 -2.71
C ASP A 234 6.43 -6.21 -3.76
N ILE A 235 6.64 -6.55 -5.04
CA ILE A 235 6.06 -5.85 -6.20
C ILE A 235 4.64 -6.39 -6.51
N ILE A 236 4.23 -7.51 -5.92
CA ILE A 236 2.93 -8.12 -6.14
C ILE A 236 2.43 -8.69 -4.81
N PRO A 237 1.32 -8.21 -4.23
CA PRO A 237 0.72 -8.91 -3.11
C PRO A 237 0.19 -10.24 -3.61
N VAL A 238 0.96 -11.31 -3.36
CA VAL A 238 0.44 -12.67 -3.44
C VAL A 238 -0.55 -12.81 -2.30
N LEU A 239 -1.83 -12.96 -2.65
CA LEU A 239 -2.85 -13.41 -1.72
C LEU A 239 -2.46 -14.82 -1.28
N SER A 240 -1.81 -14.94 -0.12
CA SER A 240 -1.47 -16.23 0.46
C SER A 240 -2.75 -16.99 0.81
N GLU A 241 -2.81 -18.25 0.37
CA GLU A 241 -3.92 -19.21 0.55
C GLU A 241 -4.13 -19.68 2.00
N THR A 242 -3.90 -18.82 3.00
CA THR A 242 -4.00 -19.21 4.42
C THR A 242 -5.36 -18.96 5.08
N ASP A 243 -6.38 -18.53 4.32
CA ASP A 243 -7.73 -18.31 4.87
C ASP A 243 -8.69 -19.52 4.83
N LEU A 244 -8.20 -20.71 4.51
CA LEU A 244 -9.00 -21.95 4.59
C LEU A 244 -8.61 -22.80 5.81
N GLN A 245 -8.78 -22.24 7.01
CA GLN A 245 -9.04 -23.03 8.22
C GLN A 245 -10.28 -22.52 8.95
N THR A 246 -11.43 -22.60 8.29
CA THR A 246 -12.71 -22.71 9.00
C THR A 246 -12.73 -24.04 9.75
N ARG A 247 -12.55 -23.95 11.08
CA ARG A 247 -12.79 -25.06 12.02
C ARG A 247 -14.16 -25.69 11.75
N PRO A 248 -14.30 -27.04 11.73
CA PRO A 248 -15.61 -27.66 11.71
C PRO A 248 -16.31 -27.38 13.05
N ILE A 249 -17.43 -26.66 12.96
CA ILE A 249 -18.42 -26.55 14.03
C ILE A 249 -19.01 -27.96 14.25
N LYS A 250 -18.78 -28.54 15.43
CA LYS A 250 -19.49 -29.75 15.85
C LYS A 250 -20.98 -29.41 16.01
N PRO A 251 -21.91 -30.17 15.41
CA PRO A 251 -23.31 -30.05 15.75
C PRO A 251 -23.53 -30.58 17.17
N ALA A 252 -24.22 -29.78 17.98
CA ALA A 252 -24.71 -30.18 19.29
C ALA A 252 -25.67 -31.37 19.11
N LEU A 253 -25.26 -32.52 19.63
CA LEU A 253 -26.14 -33.66 19.88
C LEU A 253 -26.84 -33.41 21.22
N PHE A 254 -28.15 -33.22 21.20
CA PHE A 254 -29.03 -33.53 22.33
C PHE A 254 -29.51 -34.99 22.14
N PRO A 255 -29.68 -35.79 23.20
CA PRO A 255 -30.53 -35.50 24.35
C PRO A 255 -29.79 -35.26 25.69
#